data_AF-D9Q2Y8-F1
#
_entry.id   AF-D9Q2Y8-F1
#
_cell.length_a   1.000
_cell.length_b   1.000
_cell.length_c   1.000
_cell.angle_alpha   90.00
_cell.angle_beta   90.00
_cell.angle_gamma   90.00
#
_symmetry.space_group_name_H-M   'P 1'
#
loop_
_entity.id
_entity.type
_entity.pdbx_description
1 polymer ?
#
loop_
_entity_poly.entity_id
_entity_poly.type
_entity_poly.pdbx_seq_one_letter_code
_entity_poly.pdbx_strand_id
1 'polypeptide(L)'
;MISYGYLFQLAVKLALLSFYIGVLIYALPIPVRGVKRWGGTLVRDSMFSFILAISLTAIMEFAQGLAGMLGGSWPYFDSWLTNGIELLLSVKVALLALSSLASYVPGGSAARALVSPFNDALTADLLLMVTLAAIEAIVRYAGTLIALLGLVLFALPFRLGREAGAWFIAFVVTFSVGLQVMPAFESAIASSPSIGVSPGAAALGLTYEKVAIYTASGQPLGDSVLELYANVSGSATKVAQYWVEGDGYAYDPQSPQPQMVSMPSSQPVYAYDVIDGVGSLLEPYPFNPSNYSFSQQVTLRSPYIIYTAGDDVVIFTNQPGQVNLTPSANGVKVVANLGYGGLLEVRAPQGCEVNVSSDIRPGHSTWTWLGVSGNSWYFEGPLNLSATVSFGRCQAANVTEFVTIDYATKFFGINYLSVNVVEEFIVYYMVVPFMYMATLTTIAYALARLLGGRRGIMPRVL
;
A
#
# COMPACT_ATOMS: atom_id res chain seq x y z
N MET A 1 7.78 -40.20 -5.64
CA MET A 1 7.13 -39.64 -4.44
C MET A 1 7.21 -40.66 -3.31
N ILE A 2 7.76 -40.30 -2.16
CA ILE A 2 7.74 -41.17 -0.98
C ILE A 2 6.36 -41.02 -0.33
N SER A 3 5.61 -42.12 -0.20
CA SER A 3 4.30 -42.10 0.47
C SER A 3 4.46 -41.95 1.99
N TYR A 4 3.60 -41.16 2.64
CA TYR A 4 3.59 -41.03 4.10
C TYR A 4 3.45 -42.38 4.81
N GLY A 5 2.64 -43.28 4.25
CA GLY A 5 2.49 -44.63 4.77
C GLY A 5 3.78 -45.44 4.71
N TYR A 6 4.64 -45.20 3.71
CA TYR A 6 5.94 -45.85 3.61
C TYR A 6 6.90 -45.40 4.74
N LEU A 7 6.99 -44.10 5.03
CA LEU A 7 7.85 -43.59 6.11
C LEU A 7 7.40 -44.10 7.48
N PHE A 8 6.09 -44.13 7.71
CA PHE A 8 5.53 -44.68 8.94
C PHE A 8 5.87 -46.17 9.10
N GLN A 9 5.63 -46.98 8.06
CA GLN A 9 5.98 -48.41 8.06
C GLN A 9 7.48 -48.63 8.24
N LEU A 10 8.32 -47.79 7.63
CA LEU A 10 9.76 -47.84 7.78
C LEU A 10 10.18 -47.57 9.23
N ALA A 11 9.62 -46.54 9.87
CA ALA A 11 9.89 -46.23 11.27
C ALA A 11 9.52 -47.39 12.20
N VAL A 12 8.34 -48.00 12.01
CA VAL A 12 7.89 -49.16 12.79
C VAL A 12 8.81 -50.36 12.58
N LYS A 13 9.21 -50.65 11.34
CA LYS A 13 10.16 -51.75 11.03
C LYS A 13 11.53 -51.51 11.65
N LEU A 14 12.03 -50.28 11.64
CA LEU A 14 13.29 -49.91 12.28
C LEU A 14 13.21 -50.05 13.81
N ALA A 15 12.09 -49.65 14.41
CA ALA A 15 11.85 -49.85 15.83
C ALA A 15 11.84 -51.34 16.20
N LEU A 16 11.16 -52.20 15.43
CA LEU A 16 11.19 -53.65 15.61
C LEU A 16 12.59 -54.23 15.47
N LEU A 17 13.34 -53.79 14.46
CA LEU A 17 14.71 -54.22 14.26
C LEU A 17 15.57 -53.88 15.48
N SER A 18 15.46 -52.65 16.01
CA SER A 18 16.15 -52.23 17.22
C SER A 18 15.75 -53.08 18.44
N PHE A 19 14.47 -53.43 18.57
CA PHE A 19 13.99 -54.33 19.62
C PHE A 19 14.63 -55.72 19.53
N TYR A 20 14.58 -56.35 18.36
CA TYR A 20 15.12 -57.70 18.17
C TYR A 20 16.64 -57.75 18.36
N ILE A 21 17.38 -56.77 17.83
CA ILE A 21 18.82 -56.64 18.08
C ILE A 21 19.07 -56.48 19.59
N GLY A 22 18.28 -55.67 20.27
CA GLY A 22 18.38 -55.46 21.72
C GLY A 22 18.18 -56.75 22.52
N VAL A 23 17.12 -57.51 22.22
CA VAL A 23 16.82 -58.80 22.86
C VAL A 23 17.92 -59.82 22.59
N LEU A 24 18.41 -59.90 21.35
CA LEU A 24 19.47 -60.83 20.96
C LEU A 24 20.78 -60.53 21.71
N ILE A 25 21.16 -59.25 21.80
CA ILE A 25 22.32 -58.79 22.58
C ILE A 25 22.15 -59.13 24.07
N TYR A 26 20.94 -58.99 24.60
CA TYR A 26 20.65 -59.26 26.00
C TYR A 26 20.68 -60.77 26.33
N ALA A 27 20.22 -61.61 25.40
CA ALA A 27 20.15 -63.06 25.52
C ALA A 27 21.52 -63.76 25.30
N LEU A 28 22.50 -63.06 24.71
CA LEU A 28 23.84 -63.63 24.49
C LEU A 28 24.47 -64.11 25.81
N PRO A 29 25.08 -65.31 25.82
CA PRO A 29 25.78 -65.86 26.99
C PRO A 29 27.17 -65.22 27.16
N ILE A 30 27.26 -63.90 27.02
CA ILE A 30 28.50 -63.12 27.13
C ILE A 30 28.43 -62.27 28.41
N PRO A 31 29.30 -62.48 29.41
CA PRO A 31 29.24 -61.77 30.69
C PRO A 31 29.86 -60.35 30.65
N VAL A 32 29.77 -59.65 29.52
CA VAL A 32 30.30 -58.28 29.39
C VAL A 32 29.20 -57.27 29.74
N ARG A 33 29.36 -56.58 30.88
CA ARG A 33 28.39 -55.59 31.38
C ARG A 33 28.08 -54.49 30.37
N GLY A 34 29.08 -54.05 29.59
CA GLY A 34 28.90 -53.04 28.55
C GLY A 34 27.91 -53.48 27.47
N VAL A 35 28.12 -54.67 26.90
CA VAL A 35 27.28 -55.24 25.85
C VAL A 35 25.85 -55.48 26.34
N LYS A 36 25.67 -56.02 27.56
CA LYS A 36 24.32 -56.23 28.13
C LYS A 36 23.57 -54.92 28.38
N ARG A 37 24.26 -53.84 28.75
CA ARG A 37 23.64 -52.50 28.87
C ARG A 37 23.11 -51.99 27.53
N TRP A 38 23.81 -52.26 26.43
CA TRP A 38 23.35 -51.88 25.09
C TRP A 38 22.06 -52.60 24.72
N GLY A 39 21.98 -53.91 24.98
CA GLY A 39 20.77 -54.70 24.77
C GLY A 39 19.55 -54.11 25.48
N GLY A 40 19.66 -53.87 26.80
CA GLY A 40 18.57 -53.25 27.57
C GLY A 40 18.21 -51.83 27.13
N THR A 41 19.20 -51.06 26.67
CA THR A 41 18.98 -49.69 26.16
C THR A 41 18.23 -49.70 24.82
N LEU A 42 18.62 -50.57 23.89
CA LEU A 42 17.96 -50.72 22.58
C LEU A 42 16.50 -51.18 22.70
N VAL A 43 16.22 -52.10 23.63
CA VAL A 43 14.85 -52.53 23.94
C VAL A 43 14.03 -51.34 24.46
N ARG A 44 14.52 -50.61 25.45
CA ARG A 44 13.84 -49.41 25.98
C ARG A 44 13.57 -48.37 24.88
N ASP A 45 14.53 -48.16 23.99
CA ASP A 45 14.44 -47.16 22.93
C ASP A 45 13.45 -47.53 21.84
N SER A 46 13.39 -48.81 21.47
CA SER A 46 12.40 -49.31 20.54
C SER A 46 10.97 -49.15 21.08
N MET A 47 10.75 -49.42 22.38
CA MET A 47 9.44 -49.20 23.01
C MET A 47 9.03 -47.72 22.96
N PHE A 48 9.95 -46.79 23.25
CA PHE A 48 9.65 -45.37 23.11
C PHE A 48 9.34 -44.96 21.68
N SER A 49 10.08 -45.48 20.70
CA SER A 49 9.84 -45.20 19.28
C SER A 49 8.47 -45.71 18.84
N PHE A 50 8.05 -46.87 19.34
CA PHE A 50 6.72 -47.42 19.11
C PHE A 50 5.60 -46.58 19.72
N ILE A 51 5.74 -46.19 20.99
CA ILE A 51 4.77 -45.33 21.67
C ILE A 51 4.65 -43.99 20.93
N LEU A 52 5.78 -43.41 20.53
CA LEU A 52 5.82 -42.17 19.76
C LEU A 52 5.13 -42.33 18.40
N ALA A 53 5.39 -43.42 17.67
CA ALA A 53 4.76 -43.67 16.38
C ALA A 53 3.23 -43.73 16.49
N ILE A 54 2.71 -44.42 17.50
CA ILE A 54 1.25 -44.57 17.70
C ILE A 54 0.63 -43.24 18.19
N SER A 55 1.35 -42.47 19.01
CA SER A 55 0.84 -41.22 19.59
C SER A 55 1.05 -39.98 18.71
N LEU A 56 1.85 -40.04 17.64
CA LEU A 56 2.24 -38.87 16.84
C LEU A 56 1.02 -38.12 16.30
N THR A 57 0.02 -38.82 15.75
CA THR A 57 -1.20 -38.18 15.25
C THR A 57 -1.96 -37.47 16.36
N ALA A 58 -2.12 -38.12 17.51
CA ALA A 58 -2.80 -37.53 18.68
C ALA A 58 -2.05 -36.29 19.22
N ILE A 59 -0.71 -36.30 19.19
CA ILE A 59 0.11 -35.14 19.56
C ILE A 59 -0.14 -33.97 18.60
N MET A 60 -0.21 -34.23 17.29
CA MET A 60 -0.47 -33.20 16.29
C MET A 60 -1.88 -32.60 16.40
N GLU A 61 -2.89 -33.44 16.64
CA GLU A 61 -4.27 -32.97 16.87
C GLU A 61 -4.38 -32.17 18.18
N PHE A 62 -3.74 -32.64 19.25
CA PHE A 62 -3.67 -31.91 20.51
C PHE A 62 -3.00 -30.54 20.33
N ALA A 63 -1.92 -30.47 19.56
CA ALA A 63 -1.23 -29.22 19.25
C ALA A 63 -2.16 -28.23 18.52
N GLN A 64 -2.91 -28.70 17.51
CA GLN A 64 -3.90 -27.86 16.82
C GLN A 64 -5.01 -27.38 17.76
N GLY A 65 -5.52 -28.24 18.65
CA GLY A 65 -6.48 -27.85 19.67
C GLY A 65 -5.94 -26.80 20.64
N LEU A 66 -4.69 -26.95 21.08
CA LEU A 66 -4.02 -26.00 21.95
C LEU A 66 -3.85 -24.63 21.28
N ALA A 67 -3.51 -24.60 19.99
CA ALA A 67 -3.42 -23.37 19.21
C ALA A 67 -4.78 -22.63 19.22
N GLY A 68 -5.87 -23.35 18.96
CA GLY A 68 -7.23 -22.78 19.00
C GLY A 68 -7.63 -22.23 20.37
N MET A 69 -7.26 -22.92 21.46
CA MET A 69 -7.52 -22.44 22.83
C MET A 69 -6.76 -21.15 23.18
N LEU A 70 -5.58 -20.96 22.58
CA LEU A 70 -4.77 -19.74 22.73
C LEU A 70 -5.21 -18.61 21.78
N GLY A 71 -6.34 -18.78 21.07
CA GLY A 71 -6.87 -17.81 20.11
C GLY A 71 -6.14 -17.83 18.76
N GLY A 72 -5.29 -18.82 18.51
CA GLY A 72 -4.54 -18.95 17.27
C GLY A 72 -5.30 -19.73 16.21
N SER A 73 -5.11 -19.35 14.95
CA SER A 73 -5.56 -20.12 13.79
C SER A 73 -4.71 -19.80 12.56
N TRP A 74 -4.58 -20.74 11.62
CA TRP A 74 -3.89 -20.46 10.35
C TRP A 74 -4.48 -19.27 9.59
N PRO A 75 -5.81 -19.14 9.41
CA PRO A 75 -6.35 -17.96 8.72
C PRO A 75 -6.04 -16.64 9.42
N TYR A 76 -5.93 -16.65 10.76
CA TYR A 76 -5.55 -15.45 11.50
C TYR A 76 -4.08 -15.08 11.28
N PHE A 77 -3.19 -16.08 11.29
CA PHE A 77 -1.79 -15.88 10.92
C PHE A 77 -1.62 -15.41 9.47
N ASP A 78 -2.31 -16.05 8.52
CA ASP A 78 -2.27 -15.71 7.09
C ASP A 78 -2.65 -14.23 6.89
N SER A 79 -3.77 -13.79 7.49
CA SER A 79 -4.23 -12.40 7.41
C SER A 79 -3.24 -11.41 8.02
N TRP A 80 -2.70 -11.72 9.22
CA TRP A 80 -1.70 -10.86 9.86
C TRP A 80 -0.44 -10.73 8.99
N LEU A 81 0.05 -11.83 8.44
CA LEU A 81 1.25 -11.87 7.61
C LEU A 81 1.06 -11.13 6.29
N THR A 82 -0.05 -11.36 5.58
CA THR A 82 -0.33 -10.68 4.30
C THR A 82 -0.52 -9.19 4.50
N ASN A 83 -1.28 -8.77 5.52
CA ASN A 83 -1.48 -7.35 5.82
C ASN A 83 -0.16 -6.67 6.20
N GLY A 84 0.70 -7.34 6.97
CA GLY A 84 2.03 -6.83 7.32
C GLY A 84 2.93 -6.66 6.10
N ILE A 85 3.00 -7.66 5.21
CA ILE A 85 3.78 -7.57 3.96
C ILE A 85 3.25 -6.46 3.06
N GLU A 86 1.93 -6.36 2.88
CA GLU A 86 1.31 -5.32 2.04
C GLU A 86 1.58 -3.91 2.56
N LEU A 87 1.47 -3.70 3.86
CA LEU A 87 1.78 -2.42 4.50
C LEU A 87 3.26 -2.06 4.34
N LEU A 88 4.16 -3.00 4.63
CA LEU A 88 5.60 -2.78 4.49
C LEU A 88 5.99 -2.45 3.03
N LEU A 89 5.39 -3.15 2.06
CA LEU A 89 5.60 -2.87 0.64
C LEU A 89 5.07 -1.50 0.22
N SER A 90 3.87 -1.12 0.65
CA SER A 90 3.28 0.18 0.30
C SER A 90 4.11 1.34 0.84
N VAL A 91 4.56 1.23 2.10
CA VAL A 91 5.43 2.21 2.76
C VAL A 91 6.79 2.27 2.08
N LYS A 92 7.36 1.12 1.70
CA LYS A 92 8.64 1.09 0.98
C LYS A 92 8.54 1.74 -0.40
N VAL A 93 7.48 1.49 -1.16
CA VAL A 93 7.24 2.15 -2.46
C VAL A 93 7.06 3.66 -2.27
N ALA A 94 6.29 4.08 -1.27
CA ALA A 94 6.13 5.49 -0.91
C ALA A 94 7.48 6.15 -0.57
N LEU A 95 8.31 5.48 0.22
CA LEU A 95 9.62 5.96 0.62
C LEU A 95 10.58 6.07 -0.58
N LEU A 96 10.55 5.09 -1.49
CA LEU A 96 11.35 5.12 -2.72
C LEU A 96 10.92 6.27 -3.63
N ALA A 97 9.61 6.52 -3.76
CA ALA A 97 9.08 7.68 -4.47
C ALA A 97 9.54 9.00 -3.82
N LEU A 98 9.53 9.09 -2.48
CA LEU A 98 10.06 10.26 -1.78
C LEU A 98 11.58 10.44 -2.03
N SER A 99 12.33 9.33 -2.02
CA SER A 99 13.78 9.34 -2.20
C SER A 99 14.22 9.79 -3.59
N SER A 100 13.44 9.46 -4.63
CA SER A 100 13.72 9.90 -5.99
C SER A 100 13.51 11.40 -6.13
N LEU A 101 12.48 11.95 -5.48
CA LEU A 101 12.17 13.38 -5.46
C LEU A 101 13.20 14.18 -4.65
N ALA A 102 13.75 13.60 -3.58
CA ALA A 102 14.82 14.21 -2.80
C ALA A 102 16.08 14.49 -3.63
N SER A 103 16.28 13.86 -4.79
CA SER A 103 17.42 14.20 -5.65
C SER A 103 17.30 15.58 -6.34
N TYR A 104 16.09 16.15 -6.40
CA TYR A 104 15.78 17.39 -7.12
C TYR A 104 15.51 18.61 -6.22
N VAL A 105 15.50 18.44 -4.89
CA VAL A 105 15.25 19.53 -3.93
C VAL A 105 16.56 20.02 -3.30
N PRO A 106 16.78 21.34 -3.15
CA PRO A 106 17.89 21.89 -2.38
C PRO A 106 17.86 21.35 -0.94
N GLY A 107 18.93 20.68 -0.48
CA GLY A 107 18.95 19.97 0.82
C GLY A 107 18.62 18.47 0.74
N GLY A 108 18.37 17.95 -0.45
CA GLY A 108 18.06 16.56 -0.75
C GLY A 108 19.06 15.49 -0.29
N SER A 109 20.31 15.87 -0.03
CA SER A 109 21.31 14.98 0.57
C SER A 109 21.02 14.70 2.05
N ALA A 110 20.50 15.67 2.80
CA ALA A 110 20.10 15.50 4.19
C ALA A 110 18.83 14.65 4.31
N ALA A 111 17.86 14.86 3.41
CA ALA A 111 16.66 14.01 3.32
C ALA A 111 17.03 12.55 3.00
N ARG A 112 17.93 12.30 2.04
CA ARG A 112 18.42 10.95 1.74
C ARG A 112 19.15 10.28 2.91
N ALA A 113 19.88 11.05 3.72
CA ALA A 113 20.54 10.53 4.91
C ALA A 113 19.56 10.05 5.99
N LEU A 114 18.36 10.64 6.07
CA LEU A 114 17.29 10.18 6.97
C LEU A 114 16.47 9.01 6.38
N VAL A 115 16.31 8.98 5.06
CA VAL A 115 15.53 7.95 4.35
C VAL A 115 16.26 6.61 4.28
N SER A 116 17.59 6.61 4.12
CA SER A 116 18.36 5.36 3.93
C SER A 116 18.20 4.38 5.10
N PRO A 117 18.39 4.77 6.38
CA PRO A 117 18.22 3.85 7.51
C PRO A 117 16.80 3.28 7.60
N PHE A 118 15.79 4.08 7.22
CA PHE A 118 14.41 3.61 7.24
C PHE A 118 14.11 2.60 6.13
N ASN A 119 14.67 2.81 4.93
CA ASN A 119 14.58 1.82 3.85
C ASN A 119 15.25 0.49 4.21
N ASP A 120 16.40 0.55 4.89
CA ASP A 120 17.11 -0.65 5.34
C ASP A 120 16.31 -1.40 6.41
N ALA A 121 15.71 -0.69 7.38
CA ALA A 121 14.82 -1.28 8.38
C ALA A 121 13.60 -1.97 7.73
N LEU A 122 12.88 -1.27 6.85
CA LEU A 122 11.74 -1.87 6.13
C LEU A 122 12.14 -3.09 5.29
N THR A 123 13.36 -3.08 4.74
CA THR A 123 13.87 -4.23 4.00
C THR A 123 14.15 -5.42 4.92
N ALA A 124 14.73 -5.18 6.10
CA ALA A 124 14.93 -6.21 7.11
C ALA A 124 13.60 -6.80 7.60
N ASP A 125 12.60 -5.96 7.83
CA ASP A 125 11.25 -6.38 8.26
C ASP A 125 10.55 -7.21 7.18
N LEU A 126 10.63 -6.79 5.91
CA LEU A 126 10.11 -7.57 4.79
C LEU A 126 10.80 -8.93 4.68
N LEU A 127 12.11 -8.98 4.84
CA LEU A 127 12.84 -10.25 4.83
C LEU A 127 12.40 -11.15 5.99
N LEU A 128 12.20 -10.60 7.19
CA LEU A 128 11.68 -11.36 8.33
C LEU A 128 10.29 -11.94 8.01
N MET A 129 9.37 -11.13 7.51
CA MET A 129 8.02 -11.60 7.16
C MET A 129 8.04 -12.68 6.07
N VAL A 130 8.86 -12.51 5.04
CA VAL A 130 9.03 -13.54 4.00
C VAL A 130 9.65 -14.82 4.58
N THR A 131 10.58 -14.72 5.53
CA THR A 131 11.11 -15.90 6.22
C THR A 131 10.05 -16.59 7.07
N LEU A 132 9.17 -15.84 7.75
CA LEU A 132 8.03 -16.40 8.48
C LEU A 132 7.06 -17.11 7.53
N ALA A 133 6.78 -16.53 6.36
CA ALA A 133 5.98 -17.17 5.31
C ALA A 133 6.60 -18.50 4.85
N ALA A 134 7.92 -18.53 4.68
CA ALA A 134 8.63 -19.76 4.31
C ALA A 134 8.54 -20.82 5.41
N ILE A 135 8.68 -20.42 6.69
CA ILE A 135 8.56 -21.33 7.83
C ILE A 135 7.12 -21.85 7.96
N GLU A 136 6.11 -21.00 7.76
CA GLU A 136 4.70 -21.39 7.71
C GLU A 136 4.48 -22.45 6.63
N ALA A 137 4.95 -22.22 5.41
CA ALA A 137 4.82 -23.16 4.31
C ALA A 137 5.49 -24.51 4.63
N ILE A 138 6.67 -24.49 5.27
CA ILE A 138 7.37 -25.70 5.72
C ILE A 138 6.53 -26.45 6.77
N VAL A 139 6.01 -25.77 7.78
CA VAL A 139 5.30 -26.40 8.91
C VAL A 139 3.92 -26.88 8.49
N ARG A 140 3.19 -26.09 7.71
CA ARG A 140 1.80 -26.38 7.31
C ARG A 140 1.71 -27.45 6.23
N TYR A 141 2.54 -27.35 5.19
CA TYR A 141 2.47 -28.25 4.04
C TYR A 141 3.45 -29.42 4.12
N ALA A 142 4.65 -29.20 4.65
CA ALA A 142 5.66 -30.25 4.80
C ALA A 142 5.79 -30.79 6.24
N GLY A 143 5.06 -30.25 7.22
CA GLY A 143 5.21 -30.61 8.63
C GLY A 143 5.00 -32.09 8.91
N THR A 144 3.96 -32.70 8.33
CA THR A 144 3.71 -34.14 8.47
C THR A 144 4.87 -34.98 7.91
N LEU A 145 5.43 -34.57 6.78
CA LEU A 145 6.59 -35.24 6.19
C LEU A 145 7.82 -35.11 7.10
N ILE A 146 8.09 -33.92 7.63
CA ILE A 146 9.22 -33.64 8.52
C ILE A 146 9.07 -34.41 9.84
N ALA A 147 7.88 -34.46 10.42
CA ALA A 147 7.60 -35.22 11.64
C ALA A 147 7.79 -36.73 11.42
N LEU A 148 7.35 -37.26 10.27
CA LEU A 148 7.56 -38.67 9.92
C LEU A 148 9.03 -39.00 9.63
N LEU A 149 9.76 -38.11 8.97
CA LEU A 149 11.20 -38.23 8.80
C LEU A 149 11.90 -38.20 10.16
N GLY A 150 11.44 -37.32 11.05
CA GLY A 150 11.87 -37.27 12.44
C GLY A 150 11.63 -38.58 13.17
N LEU A 151 10.47 -39.20 12.99
CA LEU A 151 10.12 -40.50 13.56
C LEU A 151 11.03 -41.63 13.04
N VAL A 152 11.33 -41.64 11.73
CA VAL A 152 12.27 -42.60 11.13
C VAL A 152 13.66 -42.46 11.74
N LEU A 153 14.17 -41.24 11.84
CA LEU A 153 15.47 -40.94 12.46
C LEU A 153 15.49 -41.31 13.96
N PHE A 154 14.38 -41.08 14.65
CA PHE A 154 14.19 -41.44 16.05
C PHE A 154 14.23 -42.96 16.27
N ALA A 155 13.67 -43.73 15.34
CA ALA A 155 13.61 -45.19 15.39
C ALA A 155 14.90 -45.89 14.93
N LEU A 156 15.91 -45.16 14.44
CA LEU A 156 17.17 -45.76 13.99
C LEU A 156 17.88 -46.50 15.15
N PRO A 157 18.41 -47.72 14.90
CA PRO A 157 19.12 -48.48 15.90
C PRO A 157 20.37 -47.74 16.39
N PHE A 158 20.81 -48.06 17.60
CA PHE A 158 21.97 -47.43 18.26
C PHE A 158 21.86 -45.91 18.47
N ARG A 159 20.64 -45.35 18.36
CA ARG A 159 20.35 -43.91 18.55
C ARG A 159 21.05 -42.98 17.56
N LEU A 160 21.48 -43.48 16.39
CA LEU A 160 22.25 -42.70 15.41
C LEU A 160 21.54 -41.41 14.95
N GLY A 161 20.21 -41.45 14.83
CA GLY A 161 19.41 -40.29 14.40
C GLY A 161 18.52 -39.70 15.49
N ARG A 162 18.62 -40.16 16.74
CA ARG A 162 17.58 -39.90 17.74
C ARG A 162 17.43 -38.43 18.10
N GLU A 163 18.54 -37.71 18.18
CA GLU A 163 18.54 -36.27 18.51
C GLU A 163 17.92 -35.45 17.38
N ALA A 164 18.36 -35.69 16.13
CA ALA A 164 17.78 -35.04 14.95
C ALA A 164 16.29 -35.38 14.81
N GLY A 165 15.91 -36.64 15.05
CA GLY A 165 14.53 -37.09 14.99
C GLY A 165 13.63 -36.39 16.01
N ALA A 166 14.08 -36.31 17.27
CA ALA A 166 13.37 -35.61 18.33
C ALA A 166 13.24 -34.11 18.04
N TRP A 167 14.27 -33.49 17.45
CA TRP A 167 14.24 -32.08 17.06
C TRP A 167 13.22 -31.81 15.94
N PHE A 168 13.19 -32.63 14.89
CA PHE A 168 12.22 -32.46 13.80
C PHE A 168 10.77 -32.58 14.27
N ILE A 169 10.48 -33.55 15.14
CA ILE A 169 9.14 -33.71 15.72
C ILE A 169 8.79 -32.51 16.59
N ALA A 170 9.70 -32.10 17.48
CA ALA A 170 9.48 -30.96 18.36
C ALA A 170 9.31 -29.64 17.59
N PHE A 171 10.12 -29.41 16.56
CA PHE A 171 10.02 -28.25 15.68
C PHE A 171 8.62 -28.17 15.06
N VAL A 172 8.15 -29.24 14.41
CA VAL A 172 6.84 -29.25 13.75
C VAL A 172 5.73 -29.00 14.78
N VAL A 173 5.75 -29.69 15.91
CA VAL A 173 4.72 -29.53 16.96
C VAL A 173 4.73 -28.09 17.50
N THR A 174 5.87 -27.59 17.95
CA THR A 174 5.97 -26.26 18.56
C THR A 174 5.62 -25.15 17.57
N PHE A 175 6.16 -25.19 16.35
CA PHE A 175 5.90 -24.14 15.36
C PHE A 175 4.48 -24.21 14.79
N SER A 176 3.86 -25.39 14.75
CA SER A 176 2.45 -25.50 14.35
C SER A 176 1.52 -24.75 15.30
N VAL A 177 1.83 -24.74 16.60
CA VAL A 177 1.08 -23.95 17.58
C VAL A 177 1.54 -22.49 17.57
N GLY A 178 2.85 -22.28 17.66
CA GLY A 178 3.45 -20.98 17.84
C GLY A 178 3.08 -20.00 16.75
N LEU A 179 3.24 -20.39 15.49
CA LEU A 179 2.94 -19.48 14.36
C LEU A 179 1.47 -19.05 14.38
N GLN A 180 0.54 -19.97 14.61
CA GLN A 180 -0.88 -19.63 14.67
C GLN A 180 -1.23 -18.64 15.80
N VAL A 181 -0.50 -18.66 16.91
CA VAL A 181 -0.71 -17.82 18.10
C VAL A 181 0.08 -16.51 18.04
N MET A 182 1.09 -16.41 17.17
CA MET A 182 1.97 -15.25 17.02
C MET A 182 1.21 -13.92 16.88
N PRO A 183 0.16 -13.77 16.05
CA PRO A 183 -0.51 -12.49 15.90
C PRO A 183 -1.23 -12.03 17.19
N ALA A 184 -1.79 -12.99 17.95
CA ALA A 184 -2.41 -12.71 19.24
C ALA A 184 -1.36 -12.22 20.26
N PHE A 185 -0.20 -12.88 20.28
CA PHE A 185 0.92 -12.48 21.13
C PHE A 185 1.43 -11.07 20.81
N GLU A 186 1.60 -10.75 19.52
CA GLU A 186 2.08 -9.44 19.10
C GLU A 186 1.10 -8.33 19.45
N SER A 187 -0.19 -8.53 19.17
CA SER A 187 -1.22 -7.54 19.49
C SER A 187 -1.34 -7.24 21.00
N ALA A 188 -0.85 -8.14 21.85
CA ALA A 188 -0.81 -7.94 23.30
C ALA A 188 0.40 -7.13 23.77
N ILE A 189 1.46 -7.03 22.97
CA ILE A 189 2.72 -6.38 23.35
C ILE A 189 2.92 -5.05 22.62
N ALA A 190 2.55 -4.98 21.35
CA ALA A 190 2.76 -3.82 20.50
C ALA A 190 1.52 -3.51 19.67
N SER A 191 1.32 -2.23 19.39
CA SER A 191 0.26 -1.76 18.49
C SER A 191 0.77 -1.78 17.05
N SER A 192 -0.08 -2.20 16.12
CA SER A 192 0.24 -2.14 14.70
C SER A 192 0.46 -0.69 14.28
N PRO A 193 1.48 -0.38 13.46
CA PRO A 193 1.74 0.98 13.03
C PRO A 193 0.56 1.54 12.22
N SER A 194 0.17 2.78 12.52
CA SER A 194 -0.92 3.46 11.81
C SER A 194 -0.37 4.36 10.71
N ILE A 195 -0.32 3.86 9.48
CA ILE A 195 0.07 4.66 8.31
C ILE A 195 -1.10 4.78 7.34
N GLY A 196 -1.46 6.01 6.97
CA GLY A 196 -2.49 6.33 5.97
C GLY A 196 -2.09 6.10 4.51
N VAL A 197 -1.07 5.28 4.24
CA VAL A 197 -0.59 4.97 2.88
C VAL A 197 -1.43 3.81 2.37
N SER A 198 -2.43 4.11 1.54
CA SER A 198 -3.22 3.04 0.92
C SER A 198 -2.39 2.30 -0.14
N PRO A 199 -2.49 0.97 -0.28
CA PRO A 199 -1.78 0.21 -1.32
C PRO A 199 -2.11 0.70 -2.75
N GLY A 200 -3.35 1.17 -2.96
CA GLY A 200 -3.77 1.80 -4.22
C GLY A 200 -3.09 3.15 -4.49
N ALA A 201 -2.76 3.92 -3.45
CA ALA A 201 -2.03 5.18 -3.56
C ALA A 201 -0.57 4.97 -3.99
N ALA A 202 0.12 4.01 -3.36
CA ALA A 202 1.53 3.74 -3.65
C ALA A 202 1.75 3.32 -5.11
N ALA A 203 0.80 2.59 -5.70
CA ALA A 203 0.84 2.19 -7.10
C ALA A 203 0.71 3.35 -8.10
N LEU A 204 0.06 4.45 -7.70
CA LEU A 204 -0.13 5.64 -8.54
C LEU A 204 1.15 6.49 -8.65
N GLY A 205 2.11 6.32 -7.74
CA GLY A 205 3.38 7.05 -7.70
C GLY A 205 3.23 8.56 -7.40
N LEU A 206 4.34 9.27 -7.17
CA LEU A 206 4.33 10.68 -6.77
C LEU A 206 5.26 11.49 -7.66
N THR A 207 4.76 12.60 -8.22
CA THR A 207 5.57 13.65 -8.85
C THR A 207 5.12 15.04 -8.39
N TYR A 208 5.99 16.02 -8.58
CA TYR A 208 5.70 17.45 -8.40
C TYR A 208 5.93 18.16 -9.73
N GLU A 209 4.90 18.84 -10.22
CA GLU A 209 4.93 19.56 -11.50
C GLU A 209 4.43 20.99 -11.31
N LYS A 210 4.85 21.88 -12.21
CA LYS A 210 4.31 23.24 -12.29
C LYS A 210 3.14 23.24 -13.27
N VAL A 211 1.91 23.27 -12.77
CA VAL A 211 0.71 23.21 -13.62
C VAL A 211 0.24 24.61 -13.98
N ALA A 212 0.17 24.89 -15.27
CA ALA A 212 -0.37 26.13 -15.84
C ALA A 212 -1.65 25.84 -16.60
N ILE A 213 -2.71 26.61 -16.34
CA ILE A 213 -4.02 26.44 -16.96
C ILE A 213 -4.31 27.64 -17.85
N TYR A 214 -4.74 27.34 -19.08
CA TYR A 214 -5.09 28.35 -20.08
C TYR A 214 -6.48 28.12 -20.67
N THR A 215 -7.08 29.20 -21.15
CA THR A 215 -8.29 29.19 -21.99
C THR A 215 -7.99 28.60 -23.37
N ALA A 216 -9.05 28.32 -24.15
CA ALA A 216 -8.92 27.93 -25.55
C ALA A 216 -8.19 28.98 -26.40
N SER A 217 -8.32 30.27 -26.04
CA SER A 217 -7.64 31.40 -26.68
C SER A 217 -6.19 31.62 -26.20
N GLY A 218 -5.72 30.85 -25.20
CA GLY A 218 -4.36 30.90 -24.68
C GLY A 218 -4.11 31.97 -23.61
N GLN A 219 -5.15 32.54 -23.01
CA GLN A 219 -5.06 33.42 -21.85
C GLN A 219 -4.94 32.56 -20.57
N PRO A 220 -4.20 33.01 -19.53
CA PRO A 220 -4.16 32.30 -18.26
C PRO A 220 -5.57 32.25 -17.65
N LEU A 221 -5.90 31.12 -17.05
CA LEU A 221 -7.17 30.89 -16.35
C LEU A 221 -6.88 30.83 -14.85
N GLY A 222 -7.21 31.89 -14.14
CA GLY A 222 -7.02 32.01 -12.69
C GLY A 222 -8.35 32.02 -11.93
N ASP A 223 -8.24 32.12 -10.60
CA ASP A 223 -9.34 32.09 -9.62
C ASP A 223 -10.30 30.90 -9.80
N SER A 224 -9.70 29.78 -10.19
CA SER A 224 -10.39 28.51 -10.42
C SER A 224 -9.85 27.41 -9.51
N VAL A 225 -10.56 26.29 -9.50
CA VAL A 225 -10.18 25.10 -8.75
C VAL A 225 -9.81 23.99 -9.71
N LEU A 226 -8.55 23.56 -9.65
CA LEU A 226 -8.07 22.39 -10.36
C LEU A 226 -8.46 21.12 -9.58
N GLU A 227 -9.29 20.27 -10.19
CA GLU A 227 -9.61 18.94 -9.67
C GLU A 227 -8.92 17.85 -10.50
N LEU A 228 -8.24 16.93 -9.81
CA LEU A 228 -7.56 15.80 -10.43
C LEU A 228 -8.25 14.49 -10.04
N TYR A 229 -8.61 13.69 -11.03
CA TYR A 229 -9.19 12.36 -10.84
C TYR A 229 -8.27 11.28 -11.40
N ALA A 230 -8.13 10.17 -10.68
CA ALA A 230 -7.41 8.99 -11.15
C ALA A 230 -8.22 7.72 -10.90
N ASN A 231 -7.93 6.69 -11.69
CA ASN A 231 -8.54 5.38 -11.53
C ASN A 231 -7.86 4.63 -10.37
N VAL A 232 -8.55 4.50 -9.24
CA VAL A 232 -8.09 3.75 -8.08
C VAL A 232 -8.96 2.51 -7.96
N SER A 233 -8.37 1.33 -8.11
CA SER A 233 -9.05 0.03 -7.96
C SER A 233 -10.32 -0.12 -8.83
N GLY A 234 -10.33 0.47 -10.02
CA GLY A 234 -11.46 0.38 -10.97
C GLY A 234 -12.51 1.48 -10.83
N SER A 235 -12.32 2.45 -9.92
CA SER A 235 -13.22 3.58 -9.69
C SER A 235 -12.51 4.92 -9.96
N ALA A 236 -13.22 5.87 -10.59
CA ALA A 236 -12.74 7.24 -10.74
C ALA A 236 -12.83 7.97 -9.40
N THR A 237 -11.67 8.27 -8.80
CA THR A 237 -11.58 8.89 -7.48
C THR A 237 -10.88 10.24 -7.57
N LYS A 238 -11.37 11.23 -6.82
CA LYS A 238 -10.73 12.55 -6.71
C LYS A 238 -9.46 12.44 -5.88
N VAL A 239 -8.31 12.56 -6.54
CA VAL A 239 -6.99 12.37 -5.95
C VAL A 239 -6.38 13.67 -5.44
N ALA A 240 -6.68 14.81 -6.07
CA ALA A 240 -6.16 16.11 -5.66
C ALA A 240 -7.12 17.25 -5.99
N GLN A 241 -6.97 18.37 -5.27
CA GLN A 241 -7.72 19.61 -5.48
C GLN A 241 -6.84 20.81 -5.10
N TYR A 242 -6.56 21.69 -6.07
CA TYR A 242 -5.67 22.85 -5.91
C TYR A 242 -6.35 24.15 -6.32
N TRP A 243 -5.96 25.25 -5.69
CA TRP A 243 -6.37 26.59 -6.12
C TRP A 243 -5.50 27.02 -7.29
N VAL A 244 -6.04 27.78 -8.23
CA VAL A 244 -5.30 28.32 -9.38
C VAL A 244 -5.25 29.83 -9.21
N GLU A 245 -4.05 30.38 -9.09
CA GLU A 245 -3.84 31.82 -8.91
C GLU A 245 -4.16 32.60 -10.20
N GLY A 246 -4.35 33.92 -10.11
CA GLY A 246 -4.62 34.80 -11.26
C GLY A 246 -3.58 34.75 -12.39
N ASP A 247 -2.37 34.24 -12.11
CA ASP A 247 -1.33 33.99 -13.12
C ASP A 247 -1.54 32.69 -13.92
N GLY A 248 -2.58 31.92 -13.59
CA GLY A 248 -2.96 30.64 -14.20
C GLY A 248 -2.20 29.45 -13.64
N TYR A 249 -1.41 29.60 -12.57
CA TYR A 249 -0.67 28.51 -11.97
C TYR A 249 -1.37 27.90 -10.76
N ALA A 250 -1.36 26.57 -10.69
CA ALA A 250 -1.89 25.86 -9.54
C ALA A 250 -0.97 26.03 -8.31
N TYR A 251 -1.58 26.31 -7.16
CA TYR A 251 -0.93 26.56 -5.89
C TYR A 251 -1.25 25.46 -4.87
N ASP A 252 -0.21 24.95 -4.23
CA ASP A 252 -0.29 24.06 -3.08
C ASP A 252 0.50 24.66 -1.89
N PRO A 253 -0.18 25.02 -0.78
CA PRO A 253 0.46 25.57 0.40
C PRO A 253 1.34 24.57 1.16
N GLN A 254 1.20 23.27 0.91
CA GLN A 254 1.98 22.20 1.55
C GLN A 254 3.18 21.76 0.69
N SER A 255 3.36 22.36 -0.49
CA SER A 255 4.38 21.93 -1.45
C SER A 255 5.80 22.24 -0.97
N PRO A 256 6.78 21.35 -1.22
CA PRO A 256 8.18 21.57 -0.86
C PRO A 256 8.84 22.74 -1.61
N GLN A 257 8.24 23.24 -2.70
CA GLN A 257 8.69 24.46 -3.38
C GLN A 257 7.48 25.29 -3.86
N PRO A 258 7.63 26.62 -3.99
CA PRO A 258 6.54 27.48 -4.45
C PRO A 258 6.06 27.11 -5.87
N GLN A 259 4.73 27.18 -6.08
CA GLN A 259 4.04 26.94 -7.36
C GLN A 259 4.21 25.51 -7.94
N MET A 260 4.47 24.51 -7.10
CA MET A 260 4.41 23.11 -7.52
C MET A 260 3.25 22.40 -6.84
N VAL A 261 2.57 21.53 -7.58
CA VAL A 261 1.49 20.70 -7.05
C VAL A 261 1.83 19.24 -7.17
N SER A 262 1.43 18.44 -6.17
CA SER A 262 1.69 17.01 -6.17
C SER A 262 0.63 16.26 -6.99
N MET A 263 1.03 15.22 -7.72
CA MET A 263 0.10 14.42 -8.53
C MET A 263 0.61 12.99 -8.75
N PRO A 264 -0.26 12.06 -9.19
CA PRO A 264 0.15 10.72 -9.60
C PRO A 264 1.26 10.75 -10.63
N SER A 265 2.25 9.86 -10.57
CA SER A 265 3.32 9.79 -11.58
C SER A 265 3.15 8.65 -12.57
N SER A 266 2.39 7.60 -12.22
CA SER A 266 2.42 6.31 -12.91
C SER A 266 1.13 5.97 -13.66
N GLN A 267 0.08 6.79 -13.53
CA GLN A 267 -1.20 6.56 -14.19
C GLN A 267 -1.77 7.83 -14.84
N PRO A 268 -2.64 7.69 -15.85
CA PRO A 268 -3.34 8.82 -16.44
C PRO A 268 -4.25 9.51 -15.42
N VAL A 269 -4.25 10.84 -15.46
CA VAL A 269 -5.03 11.73 -14.62
C VAL A 269 -6.03 12.47 -15.50
N TYR A 270 -7.26 12.57 -15.01
CA TYR A 270 -8.34 13.31 -15.64
C TYR A 270 -8.49 14.63 -14.91
N ALA A 271 -8.05 15.70 -15.56
CA ALA A 271 -8.03 17.03 -14.99
C ALA A 271 -9.29 17.82 -15.38
N TYR A 272 -9.88 18.47 -14.40
CA TYR A 272 -11.00 19.38 -14.57
C TYR A 272 -10.65 20.71 -13.91
N ASP A 273 -11.05 21.80 -14.56
CA ASP A 273 -11.04 23.12 -13.99
C ASP A 273 -12.45 23.47 -13.55
N VAL A 274 -12.64 23.94 -12.32
CA VAL A 274 -13.95 24.36 -11.81
C VAL A 274 -13.89 25.85 -11.54
N ILE A 275 -14.70 26.61 -12.28
CA ILE A 275 -14.86 28.06 -12.13
C ILE A 275 -16.35 28.39 -12.06
N ASP A 276 -16.75 29.25 -11.13
CA ASP A 276 -18.15 29.63 -10.90
C ASP A 276 -19.11 28.43 -10.72
N GLY A 277 -18.60 27.31 -10.21
CA GLY A 277 -19.36 26.07 -10.02
C GLY A 277 -19.59 25.25 -11.30
N VAL A 278 -18.96 25.61 -12.42
CA VAL A 278 -18.96 24.81 -13.65
C VAL A 278 -17.61 24.13 -13.83
N GLY A 279 -17.65 22.79 -13.87
CA GLY A 279 -16.49 21.97 -14.20
C GLY A 279 -16.29 21.89 -15.71
N SER A 280 -15.14 22.35 -16.19
CA SER A 280 -14.67 22.22 -17.56
C SER A 280 -13.56 21.18 -17.62
N LEU A 281 -13.62 20.33 -18.64
CA LEU A 281 -12.59 19.33 -18.89
C LEU A 281 -11.31 20.02 -19.42
N LEU A 282 -10.14 19.57 -18.98
CA LEU A 282 -8.86 20.10 -19.43
C LEU A 282 -8.16 19.15 -20.40
N GLU A 283 -7.64 19.69 -21.50
CA GLU A 283 -6.79 18.99 -22.46
C GLU A 283 -5.30 19.17 -22.13
N PRO A 284 -4.45 18.14 -22.34
CA PRO A 284 -4.77 16.83 -22.89
C PRO A 284 -5.60 15.95 -21.94
N TYR A 285 -6.56 15.20 -22.50
CA TYR A 285 -7.47 14.34 -21.74
C TYR A 285 -7.49 12.91 -22.30
N PRO A 286 -7.02 11.88 -21.56
CA PRO A 286 -6.38 11.99 -20.25
C PRO A 286 -4.99 12.63 -20.32
N PHE A 287 -4.60 13.29 -19.24
CA PHE A 287 -3.24 13.78 -19.02
C PHE A 287 -2.39 12.64 -18.46
N ASN A 288 -1.17 12.44 -18.99
CA ASN A 288 -0.26 11.44 -18.44
C ASN A 288 0.96 12.14 -17.81
N PRO A 289 0.99 12.26 -16.47
CA PRO A 289 2.08 12.88 -15.74
C PRO A 289 3.44 12.20 -15.98
N SER A 290 3.47 10.90 -16.28
CA SER A 290 4.71 10.14 -16.55
C SER A 290 5.54 10.66 -17.73
N ASN A 291 4.94 11.46 -18.61
CA ASN A 291 5.63 12.08 -19.74
C ASN A 291 6.44 13.33 -19.35
N TYR A 292 6.27 13.81 -18.12
CA TYR A 292 6.89 15.03 -17.62
C TYR A 292 7.94 14.67 -16.56
N SER A 293 9.01 15.45 -16.55
CA SER A 293 10.07 15.35 -15.56
C SER A 293 9.76 16.25 -14.37
N PHE A 294 10.32 15.91 -13.19
CA PHE A 294 10.14 16.72 -11.99
C PHE A 294 10.35 18.22 -12.25
N SER A 295 9.45 19.05 -11.71
CA SER A 295 9.42 20.52 -11.86
C SER A 295 9.18 21.04 -13.29
N GLN A 296 8.85 20.17 -14.23
CA GLN A 296 8.51 20.60 -15.58
C GLN A 296 7.18 21.35 -15.58
N GLN A 297 7.06 22.32 -16.47
CA GLN A 297 5.80 23.01 -16.66
C GLN A 297 4.85 22.15 -17.48
N VAL A 298 3.73 21.79 -16.88
CA VAL A 298 2.60 21.13 -17.52
C VAL A 298 1.60 22.20 -17.94
N THR A 299 1.20 22.20 -19.21
CA THR A 299 0.21 23.14 -19.73
C THR A 299 -1.11 22.41 -19.98
N LEU A 300 -2.15 22.81 -19.28
CA LEU A 300 -3.51 22.32 -19.44
C LEU A 300 -4.38 23.39 -20.09
N ARG A 301 -5.26 23.01 -21.01
CA ARG A 301 -6.12 23.94 -21.75
C ARG A 301 -7.58 23.58 -21.60
N SER A 302 -8.42 24.54 -21.27
CA SER A 302 -9.87 24.37 -21.31
C SER A 302 -10.39 24.62 -22.73
N PRO A 303 -10.95 23.63 -23.44
CA PRO A 303 -11.48 23.83 -24.78
C PRO A 303 -12.79 24.62 -24.79
N TYR A 304 -13.52 24.64 -23.66
CA TYR A 304 -14.86 25.23 -23.57
C TYR A 304 -14.85 26.67 -23.00
N ILE A 305 -13.81 27.05 -22.27
CA ILE A 305 -13.63 28.42 -21.79
C ILE A 305 -12.85 29.19 -22.85
N ILE A 306 -13.55 30.09 -23.55
CA ILE A 306 -13.00 30.78 -24.73
C ILE A 306 -12.38 32.13 -24.39
N TYR A 307 -12.76 32.74 -23.26
CA TYR A 307 -12.25 34.05 -22.86
C TYR A 307 -12.39 34.27 -21.35
N THR A 308 -11.40 34.97 -20.79
CA THR A 308 -11.43 35.53 -19.44
C THR A 308 -11.08 37.02 -19.48
N ALA A 309 -11.83 37.84 -18.73
CA ALA A 309 -11.53 39.26 -18.53
C ALA A 309 -11.16 39.51 -17.07
N GLY A 310 -9.85 39.63 -16.81
CA GLY A 310 -9.35 39.54 -15.44
C GLY A 310 -9.60 38.14 -14.86
N ASP A 311 -9.53 38.04 -13.54
CA ASP A 311 -9.71 36.76 -12.84
C ASP A 311 -11.21 36.45 -12.58
N ASP A 312 -12.14 37.36 -12.91
CA ASP A 312 -13.53 37.30 -12.44
C ASP A 312 -14.60 37.01 -13.52
N VAL A 313 -14.33 37.25 -14.81
CA VAL A 313 -15.37 37.14 -15.87
C VAL A 313 -15.03 36.06 -16.88
N VAL A 314 -15.94 35.10 -17.05
CA VAL A 314 -15.72 33.90 -17.87
C VAL A 314 -16.75 33.84 -19.00
N ILE A 315 -16.28 33.53 -20.21
CA ILE A 315 -17.14 33.18 -21.35
C ILE A 315 -16.95 31.70 -21.68
N PHE A 316 -18.03 30.94 -21.57
CA PHE A 316 -18.09 29.50 -21.77
C PHE A 316 -18.93 29.16 -23.01
N THR A 317 -18.50 28.14 -23.77
CA THR A 317 -19.33 27.52 -24.81
C THR A 317 -19.02 26.04 -24.98
N ASN A 318 -20.05 25.25 -25.28
CA ASN A 318 -19.89 23.84 -25.67
C ASN A 318 -19.54 23.64 -27.17
N GLN A 319 -19.53 24.71 -27.97
CA GLN A 319 -19.23 24.69 -29.41
C GLN A 319 -18.15 25.74 -29.77
N PRO A 320 -16.93 25.62 -29.22
CA PRO A 320 -15.88 26.64 -29.36
C PRO A 320 -15.52 26.96 -30.81
N GLY A 321 -15.54 25.95 -31.71
CA GLY A 321 -15.28 26.15 -33.14
C GLY A 321 -16.33 26.97 -33.90
N GLN A 322 -17.46 27.30 -33.27
CA GLN A 322 -18.53 28.11 -33.84
C GLN A 322 -18.58 29.53 -33.27
N VAL A 323 -17.64 29.90 -32.39
CA VAL A 323 -17.60 31.20 -31.73
C VAL A 323 -16.31 31.92 -32.07
N ASN A 324 -16.43 33.12 -32.62
CA ASN A 324 -15.31 34.02 -32.88
C ASN A 324 -15.35 35.21 -31.93
N LEU A 325 -14.21 35.49 -31.32
CA LEU A 325 -14.02 36.59 -30.39
C LEU A 325 -13.15 37.67 -31.03
N THR A 326 -13.60 38.91 -30.92
CA THR A 326 -12.83 40.08 -31.37
C THR A 326 -12.69 41.05 -30.20
N PRO A 327 -11.46 41.44 -29.82
CA PRO A 327 -11.26 42.40 -28.74
C PRO A 327 -11.95 43.73 -29.03
N SER A 328 -12.53 44.35 -28.01
CA SER A 328 -13.14 45.68 -28.04
C SER A 328 -12.55 46.53 -26.91
N ALA A 329 -12.70 47.86 -26.98
CA ALA A 329 -12.04 48.80 -26.07
C ALA A 329 -12.32 48.52 -24.58
N ASN A 330 -13.55 48.09 -24.25
CA ASN A 330 -13.98 47.78 -22.88
C ASN A 330 -14.55 46.34 -22.76
N GLY A 331 -14.13 45.41 -23.61
CA GLY A 331 -14.57 44.03 -23.52
C GLY A 331 -14.40 43.23 -24.81
N VAL A 332 -15.35 42.36 -25.14
CA VAL A 332 -15.24 41.45 -26.29
C VAL A 332 -16.51 41.45 -27.11
N LYS A 333 -16.34 41.52 -28.43
CA LYS A 333 -17.41 41.24 -29.38
C LYS A 333 -17.37 39.76 -29.75
N VAL A 334 -18.48 39.09 -29.49
CA VAL A 334 -18.71 37.67 -29.71
C VAL A 334 -19.62 37.48 -30.92
N VAL A 335 -19.13 36.75 -31.92
CA VAL A 335 -19.93 36.32 -33.07
C VAL A 335 -20.02 34.81 -33.02
N ALA A 336 -21.22 34.28 -32.79
CA ALA A 336 -21.45 32.85 -32.64
C ALA A 336 -22.50 32.35 -33.64
N ASN A 337 -22.26 31.19 -34.26
CA ASN A 337 -23.24 30.48 -35.08
C ASN A 337 -23.53 29.13 -34.41
N LEU A 338 -24.32 29.16 -33.35
CA LEU A 338 -24.59 28.01 -32.50
C LEU A 338 -25.53 27.03 -33.21
N GLY A 339 -25.16 25.75 -33.24
CA GLY A 339 -26.03 24.67 -33.72
C GLY A 339 -27.11 24.27 -32.72
N TYR A 340 -27.85 23.21 -33.04
CA TYR A 340 -28.80 22.62 -32.09
C TYR A 340 -28.08 22.16 -30.82
N GLY A 341 -28.58 22.60 -29.65
CA GLY A 341 -27.97 22.30 -28.35
C GLY A 341 -26.68 23.07 -28.06
N GLY A 342 -26.32 24.06 -28.89
CA GLY A 342 -25.22 24.97 -28.61
C GLY A 342 -25.56 25.90 -27.44
N LEU A 343 -24.59 26.13 -26.56
CA LEU A 343 -24.71 27.03 -25.41
C LEU A 343 -23.54 28.01 -25.46
N LEU A 344 -23.84 29.29 -25.29
CA LEU A 344 -22.87 30.33 -24.97
C LEU A 344 -23.32 31.00 -23.68
N GLU A 345 -22.49 30.98 -22.65
CA GLU A 345 -22.79 31.56 -21.34
C GLU A 345 -21.68 32.53 -20.93
N VAL A 346 -22.07 33.70 -20.45
CA VAL A 346 -21.20 34.70 -19.82
C VAL A 346 -21.49 34.68 -18.34
N ARG A 347 -20.46 34.51 -17.51
CA ARG A 347 -20.58 34.47 -16.05
C ARG A 347 -19.72 35.55 -15.41
N ALA A 348 -20.25 36.19 -14.38
CA ALA A 348 -19.51 37.15 -13.58
C ALA A 348 -20.08 37.23 -12.15
N PRO A 349 -19.23 37.50 -11.14
CA PRO A 349 -19.67 37.72 -9.76
C PRO A 349 -20.52 38.99 -9.64
N GLN A 350 -21.38 39.08 -8.62
CA GLN A 350 -22.27 40.23 -8.42
C GLN A 350 -21.54 41.57 -8.24
N GLY A 351 -20.26 41.54 -7.86
CA GLY A 351 -19.38 42.71 -7.76
C GLY A 351 -18.80 43.22 -9.09
N CYS A 352 -19.10 42.55 -10.21
CA CYS A 352 -18.67 42.95 -11.55
C CYS A 352 -19.81 43.63 -12.33
N GLU A 353 -19.54 44.82 -12.85
CA GLU A 353 -20.43 45.47 -13.82
C GLU A 353 -20.27 44.83 -15.20
N VAL A 354 -21.18 43.94 -15.58
CA VAL A 354 -21.20 43.32 -16.92
C VAL A 354 -22.46 43.73 -17.67
N ASN A 355 -22.27 44.21 -18.90
CA ASN A 355 -23.38 44.52 -19.80
C ASN A 355 -23.25 43.69 -21.10
N VAL A 356 -24.23 42.84 -21.33
CA VAL A 356 -24.34 41.99 -22.52
C VAL A 356 -25.36 42.63 -23.47
N SER A 357 -24.86 43.25 -24.54
CA SER A 357 -25.69 43.83 -25.59
C SER A 357 -25.65 42.93 -26.82
N SER A 358 -26.81 42.39 -27.21
CA SER A 358 -26.92 41.44 -28.32
C SER A 358 -28.15 41.70 -29.16
N ASP A 359 -28.12 41.19 -30.39
CA ASP A 359 -29.26 41.15 -31.32
C ASP A 359 -30.39 40.23 -30.83
N ILE A 360 -30.06 39.26 -29.98
CA ILE A 360 -31.00 38.35 -29.31
C ILE A 360 -31.01 38.65 -27.81
N ARG A 361 -32.16 38.58 -27.14
CA ARG A 361 -32.20 38.73 -25.67
C ARG A 361 -31.58 37.51 -24.97
N PRO A 362 -30.58 37.68 -24.08
CA PRO A 362 -30.04 36.55 -23.31
C PRO A 362 -31.04 36.04 -22.27
N GLY A 363 -30.97 34.75 -21.98
CA GLY A 363 -31.48 34.19 -20.73
C GLY A 363 -30.65 34.71 -19.55
N HIS A 364 -31.26 34.79 -18.36
CA HIS A 364 -30.58 35.27 -17.16
C HIS A 364 -30.73 34.23 -16.04
N SER A 365 -29.63 33.93 -15.36
CA SER A 365 -29.58 33.08 -14.18
C SER A 365 -28.64 33.65 -13.13
N THR A 366 -28.73 33.12 -11.91
CA THR A 366 -27.79 33.40 -10.84
C THR A 366 -27.10 32.11 -10.43
N TRP A 367 -25.88 32.21 -9.94
CA TRP A 367 -25.09 31.09 -9.47
C TRP A 367 -24.46 31.41 -8.12
N THR A 368 -24.16 30.36 -7.36
CA THR A 368 -23.45 30.45 -6.09
C THR A 368 -22.37 29.37 -6.05
N TRP A 369 -21.14 29.77 -5.73
CA TRP A 369 -19.99 28.88 -5.67
C TRP A 369 -18.96 29.37 -4.65
N LEU A 370 -18.54 28.49 -3.75
CA LEU A 370 -17.59 28.78 -2.65
C LEU A 370 -17.90 30.06 -1.85
N GLY A 371 -19.18 30.33 -1.60
CA GLY A 371 -19.64 31.52 -0.87
C GLY A 371 -19.77 32.80 -1.73
N VAL A 372 -19.32 32.77 -2.98
CA VAL A 372 -19.47 33.86 -3.96
C VAL A 372 -20.78 33.67 -4.73
N SER A 373 -21.52 34.76 -4.94
CA SER A 373 -22.73 34.79 -5.76
C SER A 373 -22.49 35.62 -7.02
N GLY A 374 -23.02 35.15 -8.16
CA GLY A 374 -22.88 35.82 -9.43
C GLY A 374 -24.10 35.72 -10.32
N ASN A 375 -24.01 36.41 -11.45
CA ASN A 375 -25.01 36.41 -12.51
C ASN A 375 -24.46 35.67 -13.73
N SER A 376 -25.35 35.06 -14.50
CA SER A 376 -25.00 34.52 -15.80
C SER A 376 -26.02 34.87 -16.88
N TRP A 377 -25.49 35.12 -18.07
CA TRP A 377 -26.25 35.44 -19.27
C TRP A 377 -25.98 34.36 -20.32
N TYR A 378 -27.02 33.66 -20.75
CA TYR A 378 -26.86 32.51 -21.64
C TYR A 378 -27.68 32.62 -22.93
N PHE A 379 -27.19 31.97 -23.98
CA PHE A 379 -27.81 31.86 -25.29
C PHE A 379 -27.84 30.39 -25.70
N GLU A 380 -29.01 29.91 -26.11
CA GLU A 380 -29.22 28.53 -26.54
C GLU A 380 -29.49 28.45 -28.04
N GLY A 381 -28.72 27.63 -28.74
CA GLY A 381 -28.85 27.39 -30.16
C GLY A 381 -30.03 26.47 -30.52
N PRO A 382 -30.45 26.48 -31.80
CA PRO A 382 -29.73 27.05 -32.93
C PRO A 382 -29.96 28.56 -33.10
N LEU A 383 -28.89 29.34 -33.15
CA LEU A 383 -28.96 30.79 -33.39
C LEU A 383 -27.68 31.37 -33.97
N ASN A 384 -27.83 32.48 -34.70
CA ASN A 384 -26.72 33.36 -35.08
C ASN A 384 -26.74 34.55 -34.12
N LEU A 385 -25.66 34.73 -33.37
CA LEU A 385 -25.51 35.76 -32.36
C LEU A 385 -24.43 36.75 -32.77
N SER A 386 -24.72 38.04 -32.61
CA SER A 386 -23.72 39.08 -32.51
C SER A 386 -23.89 39.82 -31.20
N ALA A 387 -23.11 39.44 -30.18
CA ALA A 387 -23.12 40.04 -28.86
C ALA A 387 -21.87 40.89 -28.63
N THR A 388 -22.03 41.98 -27.88
CA THR A 388 -20.93 42.75 -27.32
C THR A 388 -21.03 42.64 -25.81
N VAL A 389 -20.02 42.06 -25.19
CA VAL A 389 -19.90 41.95 -23.74
C VAL A 389 -18.92 43.03 -23.30
N SER A 390 -19.43 44.03 -22.57
CA SER A 390 -18.59 45.08 -21.99
C SER A 390 -18.46 44.90 -20.49
N PHE A 391 -17.24 45.06 -20.00
CA PHE A 391 -16.87 44.92 -18.60
C PHE A 391 -16.57 46.29 -17.99
N GLY A 392 -17.18 46.58 -16.85
CA GLY A 392 -16.91 47.75 -16.01
C GLY A 392 -15.92 47.42 -14.90
N ARG A 393 -16.10 48.01 -13.72
CA ARG A 393 -15.26 47.68 -12.56
C ARG A 393 -15.71 46.35 -11.94
N CYS A 394 -14.73 45.50 -11.66
CA CYS A 394 -14.89 44.29 -10.85
C CYS A 394 -14.26 44.52 -9.47
N GLN A 395 -14.98 44.12 -8.43
CA GLN A 395 -14.41 43.95 -7.09
C GLN A 395 -14.01 42.48 -6.94
N ALA A 396 -12.75 42.23 -6.58
CA ALA A 396 -12.24 40.89 -6.35
C ALA A 396 -13.13 40.16 -5.33
N ALA A 397 -13.64 38.99 -5.71
CA ALA A 397 -14.46 38.17 -4.85
C ALA A 397 -13.57 37.46 -3.82
N ASN A 398 -13.88 37.60 -2.53
CA ASN A 398 -13.10 36.94 -1.48
C ASN A 398 -13.71 35.56 -1.17
N VAL A 399 -13.01 34.50 -1.56
CA VAL A 399 -13.46 33.11 -1.39
C VAL A 399 -13.30 32.70 0.07
N THR A 400 -14.40 32.31 0.73
CA THR A 400 -14.40 32.11 2.18
C THR A 400 -14.11 30.68 2.63
N GLU A 401 -14.22 29.67 1.75
CA GLU A 401 -14.19 28.25 2.15
C GLU A 401 -13.57 27.31 1.09
N PHE A 402 -12.31 27.53 0.71
CA PHE A 402 -11.58 26.55 -0.11
C PHE A 402 -10.66 25.67 0.75
N VAL A 403 -10.81 24.35 0.62
CA VAL A 403 -9.92 23.36 1.25
C VAL A 403 -9.10 22.69 0.16
N THR A 404 -7.79 22.90 0.19
CA THR A 404 -6.83 22.19 -0.68
C THR A 404 -6.79 20.72 -0.31
N ILE A 405 -6.89 19.84 -1.30
CA ILE A 405 -6.64 18.40 -1.16
C ILE A 405 -5.33 18.10 -1.85
N ASP A 406 -4.25 18.13 -1.09
CA ASP A 406 -2.93 17.78 -1.62
C ASP A 406 -2.78 16.25 -1.74
N TYR A 407 -2.30 15.81 -2.90
CA TYR A 407 -2.18 14.39 -3.23
C TYR A 407 -1.11 13.71 -2.36
N ALA A 408 0.03 14.34 -2.16
CA ALA A 408 1.11 13.85 -1.31
C ALA A 408 0.64 13.61 0.14
N THR A 409 -0.10 14.54 0.72
CA THR A 409 -0.62 14.42 2.09
C THR A 409 -1.76 13.41 2.19
N LYS A 410 -2.74 13.46 1.29
CA LYS A 410 -3.92 12.57 1.32
C LYS A 410 -3.59 11.12 0.97
N PHE A 411 -2.67 10.89 0.03
CA PHE A 411 -2.40 9.56 -0.52
C PHE A 411 -1.07 8.96 -0.05
N PHE A 412 -0.05 9.77 0.22
CA PHE A 412 1.24 9.30 0.76
C PHE A 412 1.42 9.56 2.25
N GLY A 413 0.52 10.33 2.89
CA GLY A 413 0.56 10.54 4.33
C GLY A 413 1.90 11.10 4.81
N ILE A 414 2.57 11.93 4.01
CA ILE A 414 3.96 12.38 4.27
C ILE A 414 4.08 13.11 5.63
N ASN A 415 2.99 13.73 6.09
CA ASN A 415 2.91 14.33 7.44
C ASN A 415 2.97 13.31 8.61
N TYR A 416 2.91 12.00 8.32
CA TYR A 416 2.92 10.92 9.32
C TYR A 416 4.23 10.13 9.36
N LEU A 417 5.21 10.38 8.48
CA LEU A 417 6.55 9.77 8.57
C LEU A 417 7.37 10.44 9.69
N SER A 418 7.01 10.15 10.94
CA SER A 418 7.75 10.59 12.13
C SER A 418 8.73 9.51 12.60
N VAL A 419 9.73 9.90 13.40
CA VAL A 419 10.67 8.95 14.04
C VAL A 419 9.91 7.90 14.87
N ASN A 420 8.77 8.26 15.47
CA ASN A 420 7.94 7.35 16.25
C ASN A 420 7.34 6.24 15.39
N VAL A 421 6.99 6.52 14.13
CA VAL A 421 6.47 5.50 13.22
C VAL A 421 7.59 4.50 12.88
N VAL A 422 8.82 4.96 12.65
CA VAL A 422 9.96 4.05 12.44
C VAL A 422 10.14 3.10 13.62
N GLU A 423 10.03 3.63 14.84
CA GLU A 423 10.11 2.84 16.07
C GLU A 423 8.97 1.81 16.14
N GLU A 424 7.73 2.20 15.83
CA GLU A 424 6.58 1.27 15.78
C GLU A 424 6.79 0.13 14.78
N PHE A 425 7.32 0.39 13.58
CA PHE A 425 7.63 -0.66 12.60
C PHE A 425 8.68 -1.64 13.12
N ILE A 426 9.80 -1.11 13.62
CA ILE A 426 10.89 -1.94 14.15
C ILE A 426 10.39 -2.78 15.33
N VAL A 427 9.63 -2.18 16.25
CA VAL A 427 9.12 -2.91 17.42
C VAL A 427 8.12 -3.98 16.99
N TYR A 428 7.09 -3.61 16.24
CA TYR A 428 5.97 -4.49 15.90
C TYR A 428 6.36 -5.59 14.92
N TYR A 429 7.09 -5.27 13.84
CA TYR A 429 7.40 -6.21 12.76
C TYR A 429 8.80 -6.83 12.83
N MET A 430 9.71 -6.30 13.65
CA MET A 430 11.04 -6.88 13.82
C MET A 430 11.22 -7.50 15.20
N VAL A 431 11.15 -6.69 16.24
CA VAL A 431 11.62 -7.03 17.58
C VAL A 431 10.71 -8.06 18.23
N VAL A 432 9.39 -7.83 18.23
CA VAL A 432 8.43 -8.75 18.84
C VAL A 432 8.39 -10.11 18.13
N PRO A 433 8.22 -10.20 16.79
CA PRO A 433 8.27 -11.49 16.10
C PRO A 433 9.62 -12.19 16.25
N PHE A 434 10.75 -11.47 16.23
CA PHE A 434 12.06 -12.09 16.47
C PHE A 434 12.18 -12.67 17.88
N MET A 435 11.75 -11.92 18.91
CA MET A 435 11.69 -12.43 20.28
C MET A 435 10.80 -13.66 20.37
N TYR A 436 9.64 -13.65 19.72
CA TYR A 436 8.73 -14.79 19.70
C TYR A 436 9.34 -16.01 19.00
N MET A 437 10.06 -15.82 17.89
CA MET A 437 10.77 -16.90 17.22
C MET A 437 11.90 -17.48 18.08
N ALA A 438 12.61 -16.65 18.84
CA ALA A 438 13.59 -17.10 19.81
C ALA A 438 12.92 -17.92 20.95
N THR A 439 11.73 -17.53 21.43
CA THR A 439 11.02 -18.33 22.42
C THR A 439 10.52 -19.65 21.82
N LEU A 440 9.98 -19.67 20.60
CA LEU A 440 9.57 -20.91 19.93
C LEU A 440 10.73 -21.88 19.72
N THR A 441 11.90 -21.39 19.28
CA THR A 441 13.08 -22.24 19.11
C THR A 441 13.56 -22.83 20.44
N THR A 442 13.53 -22.06 21.53
CA THR A 442 13.88 -22.59 22.87
C THR A 442 12.85 -23.60 23.38
N ILE A 443 11.56 -23.40 23.15
CA ILE A 443 10.49 -24.35 23.47
C ILE A 443 10.66 -25.64 22.66
N ALA A 444 10.92 -25.54 21.35
CA ALA A 444 11.17 -26.68 20.49
C ALA A 444 12.39 -27.48 20.98
N TYR A 445 13.45 -26.81 21.40
CA TYR A 445 14.63 -27.47 21.97
C TYR A 445 14.33 -28.16 23.31
N ALA A 446 13.56 -27.52 24.19
CA ALA A 446 13.14 -28.10 25.46
C ALA A 446 12.25 -29.35 25.24
N LEU A 447 11.34 -29.29 24.28
CA LEU A 447 10.48 -30.41 23.89
C LEU A 447 11.30 -31.55 23.26
N ALA A 448 12.24 -31.26 22.36
CA ALA A 448 13.14 -32.25 21.78
C ALA A 448 13.96 -33.00 22.85
N ARG A 449 14.39 -32.27 23.89
CA ARG A 449 15.08 -32.85 25.04
C ARG A 449 14.18 -33.76 25.87
N LEU A 450 12.91 -33.39 26.05
CA LEU A 450 11.91 -34.21 26.74
C LEU A 450 11.64 -35.52 25.99
N LEU A 451 11.59 -35.48 24.65
CA LEU A 451 11.46 -36.65 23.79
C LEU A 451 12.70 -37.57 23.79
N GLY A 452 13.82 -37.12 24.36
CA GLY A 452 15.02 -37.93 24.57
C GLY A 452 16.22 -37.56 23.72
N GLY A 453 16.25 -36.36 23.11
CA GLY A 453 17.48 -35.77 22.58
C GLY A 453 18.45 -35.41 23.73
N ARG A 454 19.73 -35.80 23.64
CA ARG A 454 20.77 -35.25 24.53
C ARG A 454 21.30 -33.94 23.93
N ARG A 455 22.02 -33.15 24.74
CA ARG A 455 22.49 -31.79 24.43
C ARG A 455 22.86 -31.67 22.96
N GLY A 456 22.00 -31.01 22.17
CA GLY A 456 22.36 -30.53 20.85
C GLY A 456 23.51 -29.56 21.05
N ILE A 457 24.71 -30.01 20.74
CA ILE A 457 25.78 -29.09 20.40
C ILE A 457 25.23 -28.39 19.15
N MET A 458 24.91 -27.09 19.25
CA MET A 458 24.74 -26.30 18.04
C MET A 458 25.94 -26.63 17.14
N PRO A 459 25.76 -26.97 15.85
CA PRO A 459 26.85 -26.73 14.93
C PRO A 459 27.20 -25.26 15.15
N ARG A 460 28.35 -24.99 15.75
CA ARG A 460 28.89 -23.64 15.78
C ARG A 460 29.09 -23.30 14.32
N VAL A 461 28.14 -22.57 13.76
CA VAL A 461 28.35 -21.82 12.54
C VAL A 461 29.29 -20.70 12.98
N LEU A 462 30.58 -20.97 12.82
CA LEU A 462 31.60 -19.94 12.70
C LEU A 462 31.45 -19.31 11.32
#